data_AF-A0A2K9LYN7-F1
#
_entry.id   AF-A0A2K9LYN7-F1
#
_cell.length_a   1.000
_cell.length_b   1.000
_cell.length_c   1.000
_cell.angle_alpha   90.00
_cell.angle_beta   90.00
_cell.angle_gamma   90.00
#
_symmetry.space_group_name_H-M   'P 1'
#
loop_
_entity.id
_entity.type
_entity.pdbx_description
1 polymer ?
#
loop_
_entity_poly.entity_id
_entity_poly.type
_entity_poly.pdbx_seq_one_letter_code
_entity_poly.pdbx_strand_id
1 'polypeptide(L)'
;MATKKDLKSIYEYKPSNPRDPKMPSLERTSDYNNGSSFDDSDFYFESSIGVNDSSKNSQKEDNSSVLIDGLEDSKKNASNVIAKIKGINETTKTLEEKTNEELFTSEIVMPDPTSELNIFNAFANRKYRALEEMSRTKEIIKNTRGEVRLKLTEKEVKKILETFRSKVVKVTQKEVVIKNNKYGFEIYRNSSDKRYWVAASCFEEIWDPKKNSYVNLWSGNSFTGYGYHDFDQVINQTITMMTKGKTGSIIWRDFVTGWSKQKNRFYASDTPTQFTYSEYKKIVKWYRENKIWILVKQAKVKDIEDLMEENKMKRKTGEPISAMSTIQAKLLEPPRRASLVFGYPVKDPNYKGKDYANPENKLYEIGFAFTE
;
A
#
# COMPACT_ATOMS: atom_id res chain seq x y z
N MET A 1 54.17 -5.50 6.86
CA MET A 1 53.88 -6.81 6.24
C MET A 1 52.67 -7.40 6.94
N ALA A 2 51.52 -7.46 6.25
CA ALA A 2 50.29 -8.05 6.75
C ALA A 2 49.90 -9.20 5.82
N THR A 3 49.74 -10.38 6.39
CA THR A 3 49.49 -11.65 5.72
C THR A 3 48.07 -11.68 5.13
N LYS A 4 47.95 -12.04 3.85
CA LYS A 4 46.68 -12.29 3.17
C LYS A 4 46.00 -13.50 3.84
N LYS A 5 44.82 -13.31 4.43
CA LYS A 5 43.96 -14.42 4.89
C LYS A 5 43.30 -15.08 3.68
N ASP A 6 43.44 -16.40 3.60
CA ASP A 6 42.88 -17.26 2.57
C ASP A 6 41.34 -17.18 2.52
N LEU A 7 40.82 -16.70 1.39
CA LEU A 7 39.38 -16.70 1.06
C LEU A 7 38.88 -18.06 0.54
N LYS A 8 39.69 -19.13 0.63
CA LYS A 8 39.34 -20.47 0.11
C LYS A 8 38.45 -21.30 1.04
N SER A 9 38.28 -20.92 2.32
CA SER A 9 37.53 -21.72 3.30
C SER A 9 36.01 -21.53 3.29
N ILE A 10 35.47 -20.58 2.51
CA ILE A 10 34.02 -20.29 2.47
C ILE A 10 33.27 -21.39 1.67
N TYR A 11 33.96 -22.10 0.78
CA TYR A 11 33.35 -23.08 -0.12
C TYR A 11 33.31 -24.51 0.45
N GLU A 12 33.83 -24.74 1.67
CA GLU A 12 33.84 -26.05 2.33
C GLU A 12 33.02 -26.06 3.62
N TYR A 13 31.86 -25.39 3.62
CA TYR A 13 30.93 -25.47 4.74
C TYR A 13 30.33 -26.88 4.84
N LYS A 14 30.62 -27.59 5.94
CA LYS A 14 29.90 -28.80 6.35
C LYS A 14 28.99 -28.45 7.53
N PRO A 15 27.66 -28.66 7.44
CA PRO A 15 26.77 -28.42 8.56
C PRO A 15 27.10 -29.38 9.71
N SER A 16 26.95 -28.87 10.95
CA SER A 16 27.19 -29.63 12.18
C SER A 16 26.17 -30.76 12.40
N ASN A 17 24.99 -30.68 11.77
CA ASN A 17 24.03 -31.78 11.73
C ASN A 17 23.46 -31.95 10.30
N PRO A 18 23.82 -33.02 9.57
CA PRO A 18 23.37 -33.25 8.20
C PRO A 18 21.90 -33.70 8.09
N ARG A 19 21.18 -33.89 9.21
CA ARG A 19 19.78 -34.32 9.24
C ARG A 19 18.83 -33.26 9.82
N ASP A 20 19.19 -31.98 9.79
CA ASP A 20 18.31 -30.90 10.25
C ASP A 20 17.10 -30.76 9.30
N PRO A 21 15.85 -30.98 9.76
CA PRO A 21 14.65 -30.85 8.94
C PRO A 21 14.37 -29.41 8.48
N LYS A 22 15.07 -28.41 9.04
CA LYS A 22 15.00 -27.01 8.59
C LYS A 22 15.99 -26.68 7.47
N MET A 23 16.81 -27.64 7.05
CA MET A 23 17.76 -27.45 5.96
C MET A 23 17.02 -27.48 4.61
N PRO A 24 17.14 -26.43 3.77
CA PRO A 24 16.56 -26.47 2.43
C PRO A 24 17.28 -27.53 1.59
N SER A 25 16.54 -28.56 1.14
CA SER A 25 17.07 -29.55 0.20
C SER A 25 17.03 -28.98 -1.22
N LEU A 26 18.19 -28.96 -1.87
CA LEU A 26 18.29 -28.73 -3.32
C LEU A 26 18.26 -30.08 -4.03
N GLU A 27 17.15 -30.81 -3.89
CA GLU A 27 16.89 -31.95 -4.78
C GLU A 27 16.43 -31.40 -6.12
N ARG A 28 17.32 -31.50 -7.12
CA ARG A 28 16.96 -31.34 -8.53
C ARG A 28 16.02 -32.48 -8.88
N THR A 29 14.73 -32.21 -8.96
CA THR A 29 13.76 -33.08 -9.63
C THR A 29 14.03 -33.04 -11.14
N SER A 30 15.00 -33.83 -11.58
CA SER A 30 15.13 -34.21 -12.98
C SER A 30 14.29 -35.45 -13.21
N ASP A 31 13.05 -35.27 -13.66
CA ASP A 31 12.30 -36.29 -14.41
C ASP A 31 11.24 -35.60 -15.27
N TYR A 32 11.67 -35.20 -16.47
CA TYR A 32 10.75 -34.93 -17.57
C TYR A 32 10.47 -36.27 -18.25
N ASN A 33 9.29 -36.84 -18.04
CA ASN A 33 8.69 -37.75 -18.99
C ASN A 33 7.15 -37.79 -18.89
N ASN A 34 6.53 -37.40 -20.01
CA ASN A 34 5.21 -37.73 -20.54
C ASN A 34 3.97 -37.79 -19.62
N GLY A 35 3.04 -36.89 -19.93
CA GLY A 35 1.66 -37.25 -20.31
C GLY A 35 0.80 -37.93 -19.26
N SER A 36 0.07 -37.13 -18.48
CA SER A 36 -1.24 -37.50 -17.95
C SER A 36 -2.03 -36.23 -17.60
N SER A 37 -3.33 -36.31 -17.83
CA SER A 37 -4.34 -35.31 -17.52
C SER A 37 -4.26 -34.84 -16.07
N PHE A 38 -4.29 -33.52 -15.87
CA PHE A 38 -4.49 -32.93 -14.56
C PHE A 38 -5.97 -33.11 -14.17
N ASP A 39 -6.22 -33.91 -13.13
CA ASP A 39 -7.53 -34.14 -12.53
C ASP A 39 -7.72 -33.13 -11.38
N ASP A 40 -8.70 -32.24 -11.52
CA ASP A 40 -8.88 -31.03 -10.70
C ASP A 40 -9.92 -31.25 -9.58
N SER A 41 -10.19 -32.52 -9.21
CA SER A 41 -11.25 -32.88 -8.26
C SER A 41 -10.93 -32.62 -6.79
N ASP A 42 -9.68 -32.32 -6.44
CA ASP A 42 -9.24 -32.28 -5.04
C ASP A 42 -8.84 -30.87 -4.54
N PHE A 43 -9.03 -29.82 -5.34
CA PHE A 43 -8.84 -28.43 -4.92
C PHE A 43 -10.17 -27.73 -4.62
N TYR A 44 -10.78 -28.09 -3.49
CA TYR A 44 -11.94 -27.38 -2.96
C TYR A 44 -11.48 -26.28 -1.98
N PHE A 45 -11.56 -25.03 -2.41
CA PHE A 45 -11.33 -23.86 -1.56
C PHE A 45 -12.68 -23.31 -1.08
N GLU A 46 -13.08 -23.64 0.16
CA GLU A 46 -14.28 -23.07 0.79
C GLU A 46 -14.04 -21.60 1.17
N SER A 47 -14.51 -20.68 0.33
CA SER A 47 -14.64 -19.27 0.70
C SER A 47 -15.94 -19.06 1.47
N SER A 48 -15.84 -18.86 2.77
CA SER A 48 -16.94 -18.49 3.65
C SER A 48 -17.23 -16.97 3.58
N ILE A 49 -18.13 -16.57 2.67
CA ILE A 49 -18.96 -15.35 2.76
C ILE A 49 -20.24 -15.63 1.97
N GLY A 50 -21.37 -15.65 2.68
CA GLY A 50 -22.63 -16.21 2.20
C GLY A 50 -23.44 -15.31 1.26
N VAL A 51 -24.21 -15.97 0.40
CA VAL A 51 -25.43 -15.47 -0.23
C VAL A 51 -26.54 -16.45 0.15
N ASN A 52 -27.58 -15.93 0.79
CA ASN A 52 -28.84 -16.61 1.07
C ASN A 52 -29.49 -17.09 -0.24
N ASP A 53 -30.05 -18.30 -0.27
CA ASP A 53 -31.51 -18.42 -0.47
C ASP A 53 -32.12 -19.74 0.03
N SER A 54 -33.04 -19.57 0.98
CA SER A 54 -34.32 -20.27 1.22
C SER A 54 -34.49 -21.79 0.97
N SER A 55 -34.85 -22.54 2.02
CA SER A 55 -36.26 -22.80 2.38
C SER A 55 -36.49 -23.91 3.44
N LYS A 56 -37.42 -23.60 4.36
CA LYS A 56 -38.41 -24.45 5.08
C LYS A 56 -37.99 -25.41 6.22
N ASN A 57 -38.48 -25.01 7.41
CA ASN A 57 -39.13 -25.79 8.47
C ASN A 57 -38.48 -27.10 8.96
N SER A 58 -38.08 -27.13 10.23
CA SER A 58 -38.85 -27.70 11.36
C SER A 58 -37.95 -28.03 12.54
N GLN A 59 -38.49 -27.81 13.74
CA GLN A 59 -38.18 -28.45 15.02
C GLN A 59 -36.94 -27.99 15.83
N LYS A 60 -37.29 -27.50 17.01
CA LYS A 60 -36.52 -27.45 18.26
C LYS A 60 -35.85 -28.79 18.55
N GLU A 61 -34.60 -28.74 19.00
CA GLU A 61 -34.19 -29.42 20.22
C GLU A 61 -32.93 -28.74 20.79
N ASP A 62 -32.98 -28.49 22.10
CA ASP A 62 -31.85 -28.08 22.92
C ASP A 62 -30.74 -29.13 22.84
N ASN A 63 -29.48 -28.69 22.77
CA ASN A 63 -28.44 -29.24 23.64
C ASN A 63 -27.21 -28.33 23.67
N SER A 64 -27.04 -27.72 24.83
CA SER A 64 -25.84 -27.08 25.34
C SER A 64 -24.66 -28.06 25.40
N SER A 65 -23.56 -27.78 24.67
CA SER A 65 -22.23 -28.33 25.01
C SER A 65 -21.10 -27.82 24.11
N VAL A 66 -20.96 -26.51 23.90
CA VAL A 66 -19.71 -25.98 23.32
C VAL A 66 -19.38 -24.66 24.01
N LEU A 67 -18.74 -24.73 25.18
CA LEU A 67 -17.95 -23.66 25.85
C LEU A 67 -17.48 -24.09 27.26
N ILE A 68 -16.98 -25.32 27.46
CA ILE A 68 -16.51 -25.78 28.79
C ILE A 68 -15.03 -26.25 28.81
N ASP A 69 -14.31 -26.27 27.68
CA ASP A 69 -12.89 -26.68 27.70
C ASP A 69 -11.88 -25.57 28.04
N GLY A 70 -12.34 -24.35 28.33
CA GLY A 70 -11.47 -23.23 28.74
C GLY A 70 -11.59 -22.80 30.21
N LEU A 71 -12.59 -23.32 30.95
CA LEU A 71 -12.89 -22.83 32.30
C LEU A 71 -12.30 -23.71 33.41
N GLU A 72 -12.13 -25.01 33.18
CA GLU A 72 -11.58 -25.92 34.21
C GLU A 72 -10.09 -25.70 34.48
N ASP A 73 -9.30 -25.40 33.44
CA ASP A 73 -7.88 -25.07 33.59
C ASP A 73 -7.66 -23.73 34.29
N SER A 74 -8.59 -22.79 34.15
CA SER A 74 -8.56 -21.53 34.89
C SER A 74 -8.84 -21.71 36.39
N LYS A 75 -9.72 -22.66 36.76
CA LYS A 75 -10.03 -22.99 38.17
C LYS A 75 -8.91 -23.75 38.85
N LYS A 76 -8.23 -24.68 38.17
CA LYS A 76 -7.04 -25.38 38.69
C LYS A 76 -5.85 -24.45 38.95
N ASN A 77 -5.71 -23.41 38.12
CA ASN A 77 -4.66 -22.41 38.30
C ASN A 77 -5.00 -21.42 39.44
N ALA A 78 -6.27 -21.03 39.59
CA ALA A 78 -6.70 -20.17 40.70
C ALA A 78 -6.62 -20.89 42.06
N SER A 79 -6.97 -22.18 42.14
CA SER A 79 -6.85 -22.96 43.38
C SER A 79 -5.39 -23.16 43.80
N ASN A 80 -4.47 -23.36 42.85
CA ASN A 80 -3.03 -23.44 43.12
C ASN A 80 -2.43 -22.11 43.63
N VAL A 81 -2.92 -20.96 43.13
CA VAL A 81 -2.49 -19.65 43.62
C VAL A 81 -3.04 -19.38 45.02
N ILE A 82 -4.30 -19.72 45.30
CA ILE A 82 -4.91 -19.56 46.63
C ILE A 82 -4.24 -20.49 47.65
N ALA A 83 -3.89 -21.72 47.28
CA ALA A 83 -3.15 -22.65 48.13
C ALA A 83 -1.74 -22.13 48.47
N LYS A 84 -1.04 -21.53 47.49
CA LYS A 84 0.26 -20.88 47.75
C LYS A 84 0.15 -19.66 48.66
N ILE A 85 -0.91 -18.85 48.53
CA ILE A 85 -1.14 -17.70 49.40
C ILE A 85 -1.51 -18.14 50.83
N LYS A 86 -2.32 -19.20 50.99
CA LYS A 86 -2.60 -19.79 52.30
C LYS A 86 -1.35 -20.38 52.95
N GLY A 87 -0.50 -21.08 52.20
CA GLY A 87 0.77 -21.59 52.70
C GLY A 87 1.71 -20.49 53.19
N ILE A 88 1.75 -19.35 52.50
CA ILE A 88 2.54 -18.17 52.92
C ILE A 88 1.99 -17.58 54.23
N ASN A 89 0.65 -17.45 54.36
CA ASN A 89 0.03 -16.93 55.58
C ASN A 89 0.12 -17.89 56.78
N GLU A 90 0.14 -19.20 56.56
CA GLU A 90 0.37 -20.20 57.61
C GLU A 90 1.84 -20.22 58.05
N THR A 91 2.80 -19.99 57.14
CA THR A 91 4.21 -19.81 57.51
C THR A 91 4.49 -18.51 58.27
N THR A 92 3.78 -17.42 57.97
CA THR A 92 3.92 -16.18 58.76
C THR A 92 3.27 -16.29 60.14
N LYS A 93 2.12 -16.99 60.26
CA LYS A 93 1.49 -17.23 61.57
C LYS A 93 2.24 -18.22 62.46
N THR A 94 2.92 -19.21 61.89
CA THR A 94 3.78 -20.14 62.65
C THR A 94 5.13 -19.55 63.05
N LEU A 95 5.58 -18.46 62.40
CA LEU A 95 6.74 -17.68 62.84
C LEU A 95 6.41 -16.69 63.97
N GLU A 96 5.17 -16.22 64.07
CA GLU A 96 4.74 -15.31 65.14
C GLU A 96 4.50 -16.01 66.49
N GLU A 97 4.30 -17.33 66.52
CA GLU A 97 4.06 -18.11 67.76
C GLU A 97 5.32 -18.84 68.31
N LYS A 98 6.48 -18.69 67.68
CA LYS A 98 7.75 -19.34 68.11
C LYS A 98 8.90 -18.38 68.45
N THR A 99 8.64 -17.08 68.61
CA THR A 99 9.66 -16.12 69.07
C THR A 99 9.55 -15.85 70.57
N ASN A 100 9.62 -16.91 71.36
CA ASN A 100 10.01 -16.86 72.76
C ASN A 100 10.96 -18.04 72.97
N GLU A 101 12.19 -17.92 72.47
CA GLU A 101 13.40 -18.55 73.02
C GLU A 101 14.61 -18.23 72.11
N GLU A 102 15.65 -17.69 72.75
CA GLU A 102 17.06 -17.56 72.32
C GLU A 102 17.44 -16.59 71.18
N LEU A 103 18.07 -15.49 71.60
CA LEU A 103 18.82 -14.54 70.77
C LEU A 103 20.03 -15.22 70.10
N PHE A 104 19.83 -15.76 68.90
CA PHE A 104 20.92 -16.05 67.96
C PHE A 104 21.23 -14.81 67.13
N THR A 105 22.32 -14.11 67.45
CA THR A 105 22.90 -13.07 66.58
C THR A 105 23.62 -13.75 65.40
N SER A 106 22.87 -14.09 64.35
CA SER A 106 23.48 -14.38 63.05
C SER A 106 23.87 -13.05 62.40
N GLU A 107 25.14 -12.87 62.06
CA GLU A 107 25.62 -11.75 61.22
C GLU A 107 25.05 -11.91 59.80
N ILE A 108 23.78 -11.58 59.63
CA ILE A 108 23.18 -11.42 58.31
C ILE A 108 23.52 -10.00 57.86
N VAL A 109 24.59 -9.87 57.08
CA VAL A 109 24.92 -8.61 56.39
C VAL A 109 23.87 -8.37 55.32
N MET A 110 22.95 -7.44 55.57
CA MET A 110 22.00 -7.03 54.53
C MET A 110 22.74 -6.24 53.43
N PRO A 111 22.49 -6.53 52.14
CA PRO A 111 23.07 -5.75 51.06
C PRO A 111 22.54 -4.32 51.13
N ASP A 112 23.43 -3.35 50.94
CA ASP A 112 23.09 -1.93 50.97
C ASP A 112 21.88 -1.65 50.04
N PRO A 113 20.78 -1.10 50.58
CA PRO A 113 19.56 -0.83 49.82
C PRO A 113 19.76 0.23 48.74
N THR A 114 20.85 0.99 48.76
CA THR A 114 21.17 2.02 47.75
C THR A 114 22.19 1.55 46.71
N SER A 115 22.80 0.37 46.89
CA SER A 115 23.80 -0.16 45.96
C SER A 115 23.18 -0.58 44.62
N GLU A 116 23.80 -0.17 43.51
CA GLU A 116 23.42 -0.58 42.16
C GLU A 116 23.61 -2.09 41.90
N LEU A 117 24.47 -2.74 42.70
CA LEU A 117 24.74 -4.17 42.65
C LEU A 117 23.73 -5.00 43.44
N ASN A 118 22.83 -4.35 44.17
CA ASN A 118 21.76 -5.03 44.89
C ASN A 118 20.77 -5.64 43.87
N ILE A 119 20.59 -6.96 43.95
CA ILE A 119 19.75 -7.72 43.02
C ILE A 119 18.30 -7.18 43.01
N PHE A 120 17.80 -6.73 44.16
CA PHE A 120 16.46 -6.15 44.27
C PHE A 120 16.35 -4.81 43.53
N ASN A 121 17.39 -3.98 43.57
CA ASN A 121 17.47 -2.74 42.79
C ASN A 121 17.60 -3.03 41.29
N ALA A 122 18.32 -4.09 40.90
CA ALA A 122 18.42 -4.50 39.50
C ALA A 122 17.06 -4.91 38.91
N PHE A 123 16.19 -5.56 39.70
CA PHE A 123 14.83 -5.88 39.27
C PHE A 123 13.88 -4.68 39.27
N ALA A 124 13.93 -3.82 40.30
CA ALA A 124 13.12 -2.62 40.37
C ALA A 124 13.49 -1.60 39.27
N ASN A 125 14.78 -1.45 38.97
CA ASN A 125 15.30 -0.48 38.01
C ASN A 125 15.27 -0.96 36.55
N ARG A 126 15.03 -2.25 36.28
CA ARG A 126 14.85 -2.76 34.90
C ARG A 126 13.70 -2.08 34.17
N LYS A 127 12.58 -1.84 34.86
CA LYS A 127 11.42 -1.14 34.27
C LYS A 127 11.77 0.32 33.94
N TYR A 128 12.51 0.99 34.82
CA TYR A 128 12.97 2.37 34.61
C TYR A 128 14.00 2.47 33.48
N ARG A 129 14.98 1.56 33.41
CA ARG A 129 15.95 1.49 32.29
C ARG A 129 15.27 1.21 30.95
N ALA A 130 14.30 0.29 30.91
CA ALA A 130 13.54 0.03 29.68
C ALA A 130 12.70 1.25 29.24
N LEU A 131 12.12 2.00 30.18
CA LEU A 131 11.43 3.26 29.92
C LEU A 131 12.38 4.35 29.42
N GLU A 132 13.58 4.42 29.98
CA GLU A 132 14.64 5.36 29.59
C GLU A 132 15.24 5.04 28.21
N GLU A 133 15.41 3.76 27.89
CA GLU A 133 15.78 3.31 26.54
C GLU A 133 14.66 3.60 25.53
N MET A 134 13.40 3.40 25.91
CA MET A 134 12.25 3.77 25.07
C MET A 134 12.16 5.27 24.85
N SER A 135 12.40 6.09 25.89
CA SER A 135 12.40 7.55 25.77
C SER A 135 13.58 8.03 24.92
N ARG A 136 14.79 7.50 25.14
CA ARG A 136 15.96 7.75 24.27
C ARG A 136 15.69 7.35 22.83
N THR A 137 15.09 6.18 22.59
CA THR A 137 14.78 5.73 21.23
C THR A 137 13.73 6.64 20.58
N LYS A 138 12.71 7.07 21.33
CA LYS A 138 11.73 8.06 20.86
C LYS A 138 12.38 9.41 20.57
N GLU A 139 13.31 9.87 21.39
CA GLU A 139 14.07 11.10 21.18
C GLU A 139 15.01 10.98 19.98
N ILE A 140 15.71 9.86 19.81
CA ILE A 140 16.53 9.58 18.62
C ILE A 140 15.64 9.59 17.37
N ILE A 141 14.49 8.92 17.39
CA ILE A 141 13.53 8.94 16.27
C ILE A 141 13.03 10.37 16.01
N LYS A 142 12.74 11.14 17.06
CA LYS A 142 12.27 12.54 16.97
C LYS A 142 13.36 13.49 16.46
N ASN A 143 14.62 13.28 16.83
CA ASN A 143 15.78 14.07 16.41
C ASN A 143 16.26 13.67 15.00
N THR A 144 16.14 12.38 14.64
CA THR A 144 16.32 11.88 13.27
C THR A 144 15.21 12.41 12.35
N ARG A 145 14.03 12.70 12.90
CA ARG A 145 12.95 13.48 12.26
C ARG A 145 13.21 15.00 12.24
N GLY A 146 14.47 15.43 12.21
CA GLY A 146 14.80 16.80 11.78
C GLY A 146 14.16 17.12 10.41
N GLU A 147 14.16 18.38 9.98
CA GLU A 147 13.62 18.72 8.66
C GLU A 147 14.33 17.89 7.58
N VAL A 148 13.68 16.84 7.08
CA VAL A 148 14.25 15.89 6.09
C VAL A 148 14.60 16.60 4.78
N ARG A 149 13.97 17.74 4.53
CA ARG A 149 14.12 18.52 3.31
C ARG A 149 14.58 19.93 3.61
N LEU A 150 15.64 20.34 2.93
CA LEU A 150 16.10 21.71 2.90
C LEU A 150 15.18 22.54 1.99
N LYS A 151 15.12 23.84 2.28
CA LYS A 151 14.40 24.78 1.44
C LYS A 151 15.13 24.96 0.11
N LEU A 152 14.38 24.87 -0.99
CA LEU A 152 14.80 25.27 -2.31
C LEU A 152 14.84 26.80 -2.39
N THR A 153 15.80 27.34 -3.14
CA THR A 153 15.87 28.76 -3.43
C THR A 153 14.82 29.17 -4.45
N GLU A 154 14.42 30.45 -4.45
CA GLU A 154 13.43 30.95 -5.41
C GLU A 154 13.88 30.80 -6.86
N LYS A 155 15.19 30.91 -7.12
CA LYS A 155 15.79 30.71 -8.44
C LYS A 155 15.62 29.26 -8.91
N GLU A 156 15.84 28.29 -8.03
CA GLU A 156 15.65 26.86 -8.31
C GLU A 156 14.19 26.55 -8.61
N VAL A 157 13.27 27.03 -7.75
CA VAL A 157 11.83 26.83 -7.95
C VAL A 157 11.40 27.40 -9.30
N LYS A 158 11.79 28.65 -9.60
CA LYS A 158 11.47 29.30 -10.88
C LYS A 158 11.98 28.50 -12.08
N LYS A 159 13.21 27.97 -12.02
CA LYS A 159 13.77 27.13 -13.09
C LYS A 159 12.96 25.84 -13.29
N ILE A 160 12.49 25.19 -12.22
CA ILE A 160 11.60 24.01 -12.33
C ILE A 160 10.28 24.40 -13.00
N LEU A 161 9.67 25.50 -12.55
CA LEU A 161 8.41 26.00 -13.09
C LEU A 161 8.50 26.31 -14.59
N GLU A 162 9.57 26.97 -15.03
CA GLU A 162 9.78 27.34 -16.43
C GLU A 162 10.06 26.12 -17.33
N THR A 163 10.72 25.10 -16.77
CA THR A 163 11.08 23.86 -17.49
C THR A 163 9.86 22.95 -17.69
N PHE A 164 9.11 22.68 -16.63
CA PHE A 164 8.02 21.69 -16.65
C PHE A 164 6.62 22.29 -16.82
N ARG A 165 6.46 23.61 -16.57
CA ARG A 165 5.27 24.41 -16.83
C ARG A 165 3.97 23.73 -16.39
N SER A 166 3.10 23.34 -17.34
CA SER A 166 1.77 22.78 -17.08
C SER A 166 1.80 21.46 -16.33
N LYS A 167 2.92 20.73 -16.35
CA LYS A 167 3.08 19.46 -15.64
C LYS A 167 3.32 19.65 -14.15
N VAL A 168 3.67 20.84 -13.67
CA VAL A 168 3.84 21.10 -12.23
C VAL A 168 2.47 21.01 -11.55
N VAL A 169 2.36 20.36 -10.40
CA VAL A 169 1.08 20.18 -9.68
C VAL A 169 1.10 20.68 -8.24
N LYS A 170 2.28 20.70 -7.62
CA LYS A 170 2.47 21.21 -6.27
C LYS A 170 3.77 21.98 -6.20
N VAL A 171 3.74 23.13 -5.56
CA VAL A 171 4.92 23.98 -5.33
C VAL A 171 4.94 24.33 -3.87
N THR A 172 6.04 24.01 -3.21
CA THR A 172 6.32 24.43 -1.83
C THR A 172 7.77 24.90 -1.75
N GLN A 173 8.16 25.52 -0.64
CA GLN A 173 9.56 25.87 -0.41
C GLN A 173 10.49 24.64 -0.29
N LYS A 174 9.96 23.42 -0.09
CA LYS A 174 10.76 22.22 0.18
C LYS A 174 10.76 21.20 -0.97
N GLU A 175 9.74 21.24 -1.81
CA GLU A 175 9.54 20.31 -2.91
C GLU A 175 8.73 20.95 -4.04
N VAL A 176 8.98 20.50 -5.25
CA VAL A 176 8.13 20.73 -6.42
C VAL A 176 7.73 19.38 -6.99
N VAL A 177 6.43 19.19 -7.20
CA VAL A 177 5.88 17.94 -7.73
C VAL A 177 5.40 18.16 -9.14
N ILE A 178 5.76 17.23 -10.02
CA ILE A 178 5.45 17.23 -11.44
C ILE A 178 4.62 15.99 -11.73
N LYS A 179 3.51 16.14 -12.44
CA LYS A 179 2.66 15.05 -12.93
C LYS A 179 2.84 14.93 -14.43
N ASN A 180 3.44 13.85 -14.91
CA ASN A 180 3.63 13.64 -16.35
C ASN A 180 2.44 12.92 -17.00
N ASN A 181 2.15 11.70 -16.53
CA ASN A 181 1.19 10.75 -17.09
C ASN A 181 0.52 9.93 -15.96
N LYS A 182 0.72 8.61 -15.85
CA LYS A 182 0.44 7.82 -14.61
C LYS A 182 1.42 8.14 -13.49
N TYR A 183 2.68 8.36 -13.85
CA TYR A 183 3.73 8.72 -12.90
C TYR A 183 3.85 10.24 -12.79
N GLY A 184 4.54 10.65 -11.75
CA GLY A 184 5.07 11.99 -11.57
C GLY A 184 6.42 11.94 -10.89
N PHE A 185 6.94 13.12 -10.58
CA PHE A 185 8.29 13.31 -10.08
C PHE A 185 8.29 14.35 -8.99
N GLU A 186 8.92 14.03 -7.88
CA GLU A 186 9.10 14.92 -6.75
C GLU A 186 10.54 15.41 -6.74
N ILE A 187 10.74 16.71 -6.93
CA ILE A 187 12.06 17.35 -6.86
C ILE A 187 12.20 18.03 -5.51
N TYR A 188 13.19 17.64 -4.72
CA TYR A 188 13.46 18.22 -3.41
C TYR A 188 14.96 18.22 -3.11
N ARG A 189 15.38 18.93 -2.05
CA ARG A 189 16.75 18.88 -1.55
C ARG A 189 16.76 18.17 -0.20
N ASN A 190 17.51 17.09 -0.09
CA ASN A 190 17.59 16.30 1.15
C ASN A 190 18.54 16.97 2.15
N SER A 191 18.18 16.99 3.42
CA SER A 191 19.00 17.62 4.47
C SER A 191 20.16 16.75 4.95
N SER A 192 20.01 15.43 4.88
CA SER A 192 21.02 14.48 5.35
C SER A 192 22.26 14.47 4.45
N ASP A 193 22.09 14.30 3.14
CA ASP A 193 23.20 14.25 2.17
C ASP A 193 23.45 15.58 1.45
N LYS A 194 22.61 16.60 1.68
CA LYS A 194 22.62 17.93 1.05
C LYS A 194 22.45 17.92 -0.48
N ARG A 195 22.08 16.77 -1.07
CA ARG A 195 21.89 16.58 -2.50
C ARG A 195 20.49 16.97 -2.94
N TYR A 196 20.36 17.34 -4.20
CA TYR A 196 19.08 17.46 -4.88
C TYR A 196 18.64 16.07 -5.32
N TRP A 197 17.37 15.76 -5.11
CA TRP A 197 16.77 14.48 -5.43
C TRP A 197 15.62 14.66 -6.39
N VAL A 198 15.49 13.71 -7.31
CA VAL A 198 14.25 13.44 -8.03
C VAL A 198 13.76 12.05 -7.65
N ALA A 199 12.54 11.96 -7.13
CA ALA A 199 11.86 10.72 -6.80
C ALA A 199 10.69 10.50 -7.75
N ALA A 200 10.55 9.30 -8.32
CA ALA A 200 9.33 8.95 -9.04
C ALA A 200 8.17 8.76 -8.05
N SER A 201 6.99 9.25 -8.41
CA SER A 201 5.77 9.13 -7.62
C SER A 201 4.65 8.52 -8.45
N CYS A 202 3.86 7.66 -7.83
CA CYS A 202 2.62 7.12 -8.37
C CYS A 202 1.44 7.93 -7.82
N PHE A 203 0.52 8.30 -8.70
CA PHE A 203 -0.69 9.05 -8.34
C PHE A 203 -1.90 8.13 -8.36
N GLU A 204 -2.94 8.51 -7.62
CA GLU A 204 -4.25 7.87 -7.72
C GLU A 204 -4.78 7.86 -9.17
N GLU A 205 -5.54 6.83 -9.51
CA GLU A 205 -6.36 6.82 -10.72
C GLU A 205 -7.34 8.00 -10.71
N ILE A 206 -7.45 8.68 -11.86
CA ILE A 206 -8.17 9.96 -11.99
C ILE A 206 -7.91 10.89 -10.79
N TRP A 207 -6.64 11.23 -10.60
CA TRP A 207 -6.18 12.04 -9.47
C TRP A 207 -6.92 13.39 -9.37
N ASP A 208 -7.08 13.88 -8.14
CA ASP A 208 -7.70 15.16 -7.85
C ASP A 208 -6.65 16.28 -7.78
N PRO A 209 -6.70 17.31 -8.65
CA PRO A 209 -5.65 18.32 -8.72
C PRO A 209 -5.55 19.23 -7.51
N LYS A 210 -6.58 19.26 -6.64
CA LYS A 210 -6.53 20.01 -5.37
C LYS A 210 -6.05 19.16 -4.20
N LYS A 211 -5.99 17.83 -4.34
CA LYS A 211 -5.49 16.93 -3.29
C LYS A 211 -4.07 16.48 -3.61
N ASN A 212 -3.17 16.67 -2.65
CA ASN A 212 -1.79 16.19 -2.74
C ASN A 212 -1.71 14.72 -2.30
N SER A 213 -2.37 13.83 -3.04
CA SER A 213 -2.31 12.38 -2.80
C SER A 213 -1.43 11.71 -3.86
N TYR A 214 -0.22 11.34 -3.46
CA TYR A 214 0.72 10.55 -4.26
C TYR A 214 1.63 9.78 -3.33
N VAL A 215 2.13 8.64 -3.80
CA VAL A 215 3.06 7.78 -3.07
C VAL A 215 4.33 7.65 -3.89
N ASN A 216 5.48 7.58 -3.24
CA ASN A 216 6.72 7.28 -3.95
C ASN A 216 6.65 5.92 -4.63
N LEU A 217 7.21 5.83 -5.83
CA LEU A 217 7.22 4.60 -6.60
C LEU A 217 8.30 3.65 -6.05
N TRP A 218 7.82 2.53 -5.49
CA TRP A 218 8.63 1.39 -5.09
C TRP A 218 8.39 0.23 -6.05
N SER A 219 9.46 -0.35 -6.59
CA SER A 219 9.42 -1.54 -7.42
C SER A 219 10.05 -2.68 -6.63
N GLY A 220 9.22 -3.45 -5.91
CA GLY A 220 9.71 -4.37 -4.87
C GLY A 220 10.42 -3.61 -3.76
N ASN A 221 11.67 -3.99 -3.45
CA ASN A 221 12.51 -3.29 -2.46
C ASN A 221 13.31 -2.12 -3.05
N SER A 222 13.13 -1.79 -4.33
CA SER A 222 13.88 -0.73 -5.00
C SER A 222 13.10 0.58 -5.06
N PHE A 223 13.69 1.65 -4.52
CA PHE A 223 13.22 3.02 -4.65
C PHE A 223 13.65 3.60 -6.00
N THR A 224 12.70 4.18 -6.74
CA THR A 224 13.02 4.83 -8.02
C THR A 224 13.28 6.32 -7.81
N GLY A 225 14.52 6.67 -7.50
CA GLY A 225 14.94 8.07 -7.39
C GLY A 225 16.45 8.25 -7.47
N TYR A 226 16.88 9.46 -7.78
CA TYR A 226 18.27 9.79 -8.05
C TYR A 226 18.67 11.07 -7.33
N GLY A 227 19.81 11.04 -6.65
CA GLY A 227 20.36 12.17 -5.89
C GLY A 227 21.65 12.70 -6.53
N TYR A 228 21.71 14.01 -6.79
CA TYR A 228 22.83 14.71 -7.41
C TYR A 228 23.26 15.92 -6.59
N HIS A 229 24.53 16.30 -6.69
CA HIS A 229 25.04 17.53 -6.06
C HIS A 229 24.66 18.78 -6.85
N ASP A 230 24.59 18.65 -8.18
CA ASP A 230 24.22 19.74 -9.09
C ASP A 230 22.71 19.70 -9.37
N PHE A 231 22.09 20.88 -9.30
CA PHE A 231 20.67 21.05 -9.56
C PHE A 231 20.31 20.77 -11.02
N ASP A 232 21.19 21.15 -11.95
CA ASP A 232 20.91 21.01 -13.39
C ASP A 232 20.90 19.54 -13.82
N GLN A 233 21.72 18.71 -13.16
CA GLN A 233 21.69 17.26 -13.32
C GLN A 233 20.34 16.67 -12.89
N VAL A 234 19.73 17.18 -11.81
CA VAL A 234 18.39 16.72 -11.37
C VAL A 234 17.30 17.08 -12.37
N ILE A 235 17.36 18.28 -12.94
CA ILE A 235 16.41 18.70 -13.98
C ILE A 235 16.53 17.78 -15.20
N ASN A 236 17.75 17.54 -15.68
CA ASN A 236 18.00 16.65 -16.83
C ASN A 236 17.62 15.20 -16.54
N GLN A 237 17.88 14.71 -15.32
CA GLN A 237 17.44 13.39 -14.91
C GLN A 237 15.92 13.30 -14.88
N THR A 238 15.23 14.34 -14.40
CA THR A 238 13.76 14.38 -14.39
C THR A 238 13.21 14.29 -15.81
N ILE A 239 13.77 15.05 -16.75
CA ILE A 239 13.40 14.98 -18.18
C ILE A 239 13.65 13.58 -18.74
N THR A 240 14.77 12.96 -18.37
CA THR A 240 15.10 11.59 -18.77
C THR A 240 14.07 10.60 -18.23
N MET A 241 13.70 10.70 -16.96
CA MET A 241 12.68 9.85 -16.34
C MET A 241 11.26 10.10 -16.88
N MET A 242 10.99 11.30 -17.41
CA MET A 242 9.74 11.65 -18.09
C MET A 242 9.62 11.10 -19.52
N THR A 243 10.73 10.70 -20.14
CA THR A 243 10.75 10.31 -21.56
C THR A 243 11.24 8.88 -21.78
N LYS A 244 12.07 8.36 -20.89
CA LYS A 244 12.73 7.06 -20.99
C LYS A 244 12.57 6.24 -19.71
N GLY A 245 12.78 4.93 -19.86
CA GLY A 245 12.73 3.98 -18.74
C GLY A 245 11.31 3.66 -18.29
N LYS A 246 11.20 3.04 -17.11
CA LYS A 246 9.93 2.53 -16.57
C LYS A 246 8.86 3.61 -16.35
N THR A 247 9.26 4.86 -16.12
CA THR A 247 8.35 5.98 -15.80
C THR A 247 8.13 6.95 -16.98
N GLY A 248 8.83 6.73 -18.10
CA GLY A 248 8.91 7.70 -19.20
C GLY A 248 7.68 7.72 -20.10
N SER A 249 7.47 6.65 -20.86
CA SER A 249 6.36 6.57 -21.81
C SER A 249 5.39 5.47 -21.43
N ILE A 250 4.12 5.83 -21.33
CA ILE A 250 3.02 4.89 -21.09
C ILE A 250 2.32 4.69 -22.40
N ILE A 251 2.15 3.42 -22.77
CA ILE A 251 1.38 3.05 -23.94
C ILE A 251 -0.09 3.15 -23.54
N TRP A 252 -0.74 4.20 -24.00
CA TRP A 252 -2.18 4.37 -23.88
C TRP A 252 -2.89 3.45 -24.87
N ARG A 253 -3.94 2.79 -24.40
CA ARG A 253 -4.84 1.99 -25.23
C ARG A 253 -5.85 2.88 -25.94
N ASP A 254 -6.56 3.66 -25.14
CA ASP A 254 -7.64 4.55 -25.56
C ASP A 254 -7.58 5.82 -24.69
N PHE A 255 -8.18 6.90 -25.15
CA PHE A 255 -8.40 8.12 -24.37
C PHE A 255 -9.87 8.38 -24.15
N VAL A 256 -10.20 9.01 -23.02
CA VAL A 256 -11.57 9.47 -22.76
C VAL A 256 -11.86 10.67 -23.66
N THR A 257 -12.85 10.51 -24.52
CA THR A 257 -13.37 11.60 -25.37
C THR A 257 -14.65 12.22 -24.83
N GLY A 258 -15.34 11.51 -23.93
CA GLY A 258 -16.53 12.00 -23.26
C GLY A 258 -16.92 11.11 -22.09
N TRP A 259 -17.89 11.56 -21.30
CA TRP A 259 -18.41 10.80 -20.18
C TRP A 259 -19.90 11.09 -19.97
N SER A 260 -20.63 10.13 -19.41
CA SER A 260 -22.04 10.27 -19.07
C SER A 260 -22.29 9.75 -17.66
N LYS A 261 -22.68 10.66 -16.76
CA LYS A 261 -23.13 10.30 -15.41
C LYS A 261 -24.40 9.46 -15.44
N GLN A 262 -25.33 9.75 -16.35
CA GLN A 262 -26.63 9.07 -16.45
C GLN A 262 -26.47 7.61 -16.90
N LYS A 263 -25.62 7.38 -17.91
CA LYS A 263 -25.32 6.03 -18.41
C LYS A 263 -24.20 5.33 -17.63
N ASN A 264 -23.59 6.02 -16.67
CA ASN A 264 -22.41 5.60 -15.92
C ASN A 264 -21.26 5.09 -16.82
N ARG A 265 -20.91 5.87 -17.85
CA ARG A 265 -19.97 5.46 -18.91
C ARG A 265 -18.90 6.48 -19.25
N PHE A 266 -17.73 5.99 -19.61
CA PHE A 266 -16.75 6.70 -20.41
C PHE A 266 -16.89 6.34 -21.90
N TYR A 267 -16.66 7.33 -22.76
CA TYR A 267 -16.50 7.14 -24.19
C TYR A 267 -15.01 7.20 -24.53
N ALA A 268 -14.52 6.16 -25.19
CA ALA A 268 -13.11 5.92 -25.51
C ALA A 268 -12.83 6.14 -27.01
N SER A 269 -11.70 6.75 -27.35
CA SER A 269 -11.22 6.88 -28.74
C SER A 269 -9.70 7.00 -28.75
N ASP A 270 -9.10 6.76 -29.92
CA ASP A 270 -7.66 6.89 -30.13
C ASP A 270 -7.14 8.33 -30.00
N THR A 271 -8.01 9.33 -30.21
CA THR A 271 -7.66 10.75 -30.10
C THR A 271 -8.03 11.30 -28.73
N PRO A 272 -7.09 11.91 -27.98
CA PRO A 272 -7.39 12.50 -26.68
C PRO A 272 -8.28 13.75 -26.80
N THR A 273 -9.26 13.86 -25.90
CA THR A 273 -10.00 15.11 -25.68
C THR A 273 -9.46 15.79 -24.43
N GLN A 274 -9.30 17.12 -24.51
CA GLN A 274 -8.88 17.95 -23.41
C GLN A 274 -10.07 18.47 -22.61
N PHE A 275 -10.04 18.27 -21.29
CA PHE A 275 -11.05 18.74 -20.36
C PHE A 275 -10.57 19.97 -19.61
N THR A 276 -11.46 20.94 -19.44
CA THR A 276 -11.22 22.06 -18.52
C THR A 276 -11.19 21.57 -17.07
N TYR A 277 -10.56 22.32 -16.15
CA TYR A 277 -10.56 21.96 -14.73
C TYR A 277 -11.97 21.76 -14.15
N SER A 278 -12.93 22.59 -14.55
CA SER A 278 -14.31 22.52 -14.06
C SER A 278 -15.02 21.23 -14.49
N GLU A 279 -14.76 20.76 -15.71
CA GLU A 279 -15.25 19.49 -16.21
C GLU A 279 -14.51 18.31 -15.59
N TYR A 280 -13.17 18.37 -15.55
CA TYR A 280 -12.34 17.34 -14.96
C TYR A 280 -12.70 17.08 -13.49
N LYS A 281 -12.98 18.14 -12.71
CA LYS A 281 -13.45 18.03 -11.32
C LYS A 281 -14.78 17.26 -11.21
N LYS A 282 -15.71 17.42 -12.16
CA LYS A 282 -16.95 16.65 -12.19
C LYS A 282 -16.68 15.17 -12.46
N ILE A 283 -15.75 14.88 -13.38
CA ILE A 283 -15.32 13.51 -13.69
C ILE A 283 -14.67 12.87 -12.46
N VAL A 284 -13.73 13.55 -11.80
CA VAL A 284 -13.05 13.06 -10.58
C VAL A 284 -14.05 12.71 -9.48
N LYS A 285 -15.02 13.59 -9.22
CA LYS A 285 -16.05 13.34 -8.20
C LYS A 285 -16.90 12.12 -8.54
N TRP A 286 -17.40 12.06 -9.78
CA TRP A 286 -18.21 10.94 -10.24
C TRP A 286 -17.43 9.61 -10.23
N TYR A 287 -16.16 9.61 -10.66
CA TYR A 287 -15.31 8.42 -10.66
C TYR A 287 -15.09 7.88 -9.25
N ARG A 288 -14.79 8.75 -8.27
CA ARG A 288 -14.62 8.33 -6.87
C ARG A 288 -15.86 7.68 -6.28
N GLU A 289 -17.05 8.17 -6.66
CA GLU A 289 -18.33 7.64 -6.17
C GLU A 289 -18.71 6.32 -6.86
N ASN A 290 -18.30 6.08 -8.11
CA ASN A 290 -18.85 5.02 -8.95
C ASN A 290 -17.82 4.05 -9.56
N LYS A 291 -16.54 4.17 -9.22
CA LYS A 291 -15.40 3.48 -9.88
C LYS A 291 -15.66 2.03 -10.30
N ILE A 292 -16.30 1.22 -9.46
CA ILE A 292 -16.56 -0.21 -9.70
C ILE A 292 -17.55 -0.45 -10.86
N TRP A 293 -18.48 0.48 -11.06
CA TRP A 293 -19.63 0.34 -11.96
C TRP A 293 -19.45 1.05 -13.31
N ILE A 294 -18.34 1.77 -13.49
CA ILE A 294 -18.12 2.58 -14.69
C ILE A 294 -17.71 1.68 -15.86
N LEU A 295 -18.47 1.79 -16.94
CA LEU A 295 -18.26 1.07 -18.17
C LEU A 295 -17.59 1.95 -19.23
N VAL A 296 -16.83 1.35 -20.14
CA VAL A 296 -16.11 2.02 -21.22
C VAL A 296 -16.67 1.55 -22.55
N LYS A 297 -17.03 2.52 -23.38
CA LYS A 297 -17.60 2.30 -24.71
C LYS A 297 -16.73 2.99 -25.76
N GLN A 298 -16.44 2.34 -26.88
CA GLN A 298 -15.76 3.01 -27.98
C GLN A 298 -16.68 4.06 -28.62
N ALA A 299 -16.17 5.27 -28.81
CA ALA A 299 -16.89 6.36 -29.44
C ALA A 299 -17.32 5.97 -30.86
N LYS A 300 -18.56 6.28 -31.22
CA LYS A 300 -19.17 5.99 -32.53
C LYS A 300 -19.31 4.50 -32.89
N VAL A 301 -19.03 3.57 -31.97
CA VAL A 301 -19.29 2.14 -32.13
C VAL A 301 -20.53 1.77 -31.33
N LYS A 302 -21.46 1.04 -31.95
CA LYS A 302 -22.65 0.53 -31.26
C LYS A 302 -22.28 -0.64 -30.37
N ASP A 303 -22.73 -0.60 -29.12
CA ASP A 303 -22.61 -1.73 -28.20
C ASP A 303 -23.95 -2.46 -28.03
N ILE A 304 -23.92 -3.58 -27.30
CA ILE A 304 -25.11 -4.39 -27.04
C ILE A 304 -26.20 -3.58 -26.33
N GLU A 305 -25.84 -2.65 -25.44
CA GLU A 305 -26.80 -1.84 -24.70
C GLU A 305 -27.49 -0.82 -25.63
N ASP A 306 -26.79 -0.24 -26.61
CA ASP A 306 -27.43 0.60 -27.62
C ASP A 306 -28.41 -0.19 -28.48
N LEU A 307 -28.04 -1.40 -28.93
CA LEU A 307 -28.94 -2.25 -29.70
C LEU A 307 -30.18 -2.64 -28.88
N MET A 308 -30.01 -2.93 -27.59
CA MET A 308 -31.14 -3.21 -26.70
C MET A 308 -32.04 -1.99 -26.51
N GLU A 309 -31.47 -0.79 -26.37
CA GLU A 309 -32.21 0.47 -26.27
C GLU A 309 -32.98 0.78 -27.58
N GLU A 310 -32.34 0.61 -28.74
CA GLU A 310 -32.97 0.73 -30.06
C GLU A 310 -34.12 -0.28 -30.22
N ASN A 311 -33.90 -1.54 -29.89
CA ASN A 311 -34.93 -2.59 -29.96
C ASN A 311 -36.09 -2.31 -28.99
N LYS A 312 -35.81 -1.76 -27.80
CA LYS A 312 -36.85 -1.34 -26.85
C LYS A 312 -37.66 -0.18 -27.40
N MET A 313 -37.04 0.78 -28.08
CA MET A 313 -37.73 1.89 -28.73
C MET A 313 -38.59 1.41 -29.91
N LYS A 314 -38.07 0.55 -30.77
CA LYS A 314 -38.84 -0.07 -31.88
C LYS A 314 -40.07 -0.83 -31.40
N ARG A 315 -39.94 -1.59 -30.30
CA ARG A 315 -41.09 -2.25 -29.66
C ARG A 315 -42.15 -1.27 -29.17
N LYS A 316 -41.73 -0.13 -28.64
CA LYS A 316 -42.66 0.92 -28.17
C LYS A 316 -43.37 1.62 -29.32
N THR A 317 -42.69 1.82 -30.46
CA THR A 317 -43.26 2.46 -31.65
C THR A 317 -44.03 1.49 -32.55
N GLY A 318 -44.05 0.19 -32.23
CA GLY A 318 -44.74 -0.84 -33.02
C GLY A 318 -43.97 -1.26 -34.28
N GLU A 319 -42.70 -0.90 -34.40
CA GLU A 319 -41.85 -1.28 -35.54
C GLU A 319 -41.35 -2.73 -35.42
N PRO A 320 -41.34 -3.49 -36.52
CA PRO A 320 -40.83 -4.86 -36.52
C PRO A 320 -39.32 -4.90 -36.28
N ILE A 321 -38.88 -5.77 -35.37
CA ILE A 321 -37.46 -6.01 -35.10
C ILE A 321 -36.92 -7.06 -36.07
N SER A 322 -35.89 -6.71 -36.85
CA SER A 322 -35.23 -7.65 -37.74
C SER A 322 -34.49 -8.75 -36.96
N ALA A 323 -34.62 -10.01 -37.40
CA ALA A 323 -33.90 -11.14 -36.81
C ALA A 323 -32.37 -10.95 -36.82
N MET A 324 -31.85 -10.19 -37.79
CA MET A 324 -30.44 -9.83 -37.88
C MET A 324 -29.96 -8.99 -36.67
N SER A 325 -30.82 -8.12 -36.13
CA SER A 325 -30.48 -7.32 -34.94
C SER A 325 -30.30 -8.18 -33.69
N THR A 326 -31.04 -9.28 -33.58
CA THR A 326 -30.93 -10.25 -32.49
C THR A 326 -29.63 -11.05 -32.59
N ILE A 327 -29.22 -11.41 -33.81
CA ILE A 327 -27.93 -12.08 -34.06
C ILE A 327 -26.78 -11.13 -33.74
N GLN A 328 -26.85 -9.87 -34.20
CA GLN A 328 -25.84 -8.85 -33.90
C GLN A 328 -25.69 -8.60 -32.39
N ALA A 329 -26.80 -8.54 -31.64
CA ALA A 329 -26.74 -8.38 -30.18
C ALA A 329 -26.00 -9.53 -29.49
N LYS A 330 -26.07 -10.76 -30.02
CA LYS A 330 -25.33 -11.92 -29.49
C LYS A 330 -23.84 -11.92 -29.85
N LEU A 331 -23.47 -11.21 -30.91
CA LEU A 331 -22.09 -11.12 -31.41
C LEU A 331 -21.32 -9.91 -30.84
N LEU A 332 -22.03 -8.88 -30.36
CA LEU A 332 -21.41 -7.71 -29.76
C LEU A 332 -20.89 -8.02 -28.35
N GLU A 333 -19.67 -7.58 -28.09
CA GLU A 333 -19.08 -7.67 -26.76
C GLU A 333 -19.82 -6.77 -25.76
N PRO A 334 -19.96 -7.21 -24.49
CA PRO A 334 -20.42 -6.34 -23.44
C PRO A 334 -19.44 -5.18 -23.22
N PRO A 335 -19.91 -4.01 -22.75
CA PRO A 335 -19.03 -2.89 -22.50
C PRO A 335 -17.94 -3.23 -21.47
N ARG A 336 -16.73 -2.75 -21.74
CA ARG A 336 -15.54 -3.06 -20.93
C ARG A 336 -15.61 -2.32 -19.60
N ARG A 337 -15.08 -2.90 -18.52
CA ARG A 337 -14.91 -2.15 -17.26
C ARG A 337 -13.80 -1.11 -17.40
N ALA A 338 -13.96 0.03 -16.73
CA ALA A 338 -12.91 1.05 -16.65
C ALA A 338 -11.80 0.58 -15.70
N SER A 339 -10.73 0.00 -16.24
CA SER A 339 -9.50 -0.30 -15.51
C SER A 339 -8.36 0.63 -15.95
N LEU A 340 -7.41 0.89 -15.05
CA LEU A 340 -6.17 1.60 -15.35
C LEU A 340 -6.39 2.99 -15.97
N VAL A 341 -7.26 3.78 -15.31
CA VAL A 341 -7.66 5.10 -15.78
C VAL A 341 -6.83 6.18 -15.10
N PHE A 342 -6.10 6.96 -15.89
CA PHE A 342 -5.19 7.97 -15.37
C PHE A 342 -5.50 9.33 -15.98
N GLY A 343 -5.76 10.31 -15.11
CA GLY A 343 -5.85 11.71 -15.50
C GLY A 343 -4.50 12.40 -15.37
N TYR A 344 -4.16 13.29 -16.29
CA TYR A 344 -2.91 14.05 -16.24
C TYR A 344 -3.06 15.43 -16.92
N PRO A 345 -2.30 16.45 -16.44
CA PRO A 345 -2.30 17.75 -17.07
C PRO A 345 -1.59 17.68 -18.43
N VAL A 346 -2.10 18.39 -19.42
CA VAL A 346 -1.57 18.39 -20.79
C VAL A 346 -0.67 19.59 -21.01
N LYS A 347 0.24 19.47 -21.96
CA LYS A 347 0.99 20.60 -22.48
C LYS A 347 0.11 21.31 -23.52
N ASP A 348 -0.60 22.35 -23.12
CA ASP A 348 -1.55 23.05 -23.99
C ASP A 348 -1.28 24.58 -24.09
N PRO A 349 -1.45 25.21 -25.28
CA PRO A 349 -0.95 26.55 -25.60
C PRO A 349 -1.84 27.73 -25.16
N ASN A 350 -3.08 27.50 -24.71
CA ASN A 350 -4.02 28.54 -24.25
C ASN A 350 -4.00 28.77 -22.72
N TYR A 351 -2.82 28.64 -22.12
CA TYR A 351 -2.58 28.93 -20.72
C TYR A 351 -2.86 30.42 -20.42
N LYS A 352 -3.85 30.71 -19.55
CA LYS A 352 -4.27 32.08 -19.23
C LYS A 352 -3.54 32.72 -18.03
N GLY A 353 -2.71 31.97 -17.31
CA GLY A 353 -2.08 32.41 -16.05
C GLY A 353 -0.57 32.72 -16.17
N LYS A 354 0.08 33.07 -15.06
CA LYS A 354 1.54 32.93 -14.85
C LYS A 354 1.87 31.90 -13.76
N ASP A 355 0.87 31.51 -12.97
CA ASP A 355 0.99 30.50 -11.92
C ASP A 355 0.79 29.08 -12.47
N TYR A 356 1.91 28.39 -12.70
CA TYR A 356 1.95 27.03 -13.24
C TYR A 356 1.46 25.97 -12.23
N ALA A 357 1.35 26.29 -10.94
CA ALA A 357 0.83 25.36 -9.94
C ALA A 357 -0.70 25.29 -9.97
N ASN A 358 -1.37 26.42 -10.24
CA ASN A 358 -2.83 26.49 -10.19
C ASN A 358 -3.50 25.50 -11.17
N PRO A 359 -4.34 24.57 -10.67
CA PRO A 359 -5.02 23.60 -11.52
C PRO A 359 -6.06 24.22 -12.47
N GLU A 360 -6.63 25.37 -12.13
CA GLU A 360 -7.63 26.06 -12.97
C GLU A 360 -7.04 26.59 -14.28
N ASN A 361 -5.72 26.78 -14.32
CA ASN A 361 -5.00 27.24 -15.50
C ASN A 361 -4.57 26.09 -16.42
N LYS A 362 -5.03 24.86 -16.19
CA LYS A 362 -4.59 23.67 -16.92
C LYS A 362 -5.75 22.96 -17.62
N LEU A 363 -5.40 22.28 -18.69
CA LEU A 363 -6.25 21.28 -19.32
C LEU A 363 -5.78 19.88 -18.93
N TYR A 364 -6.72 18.96 -18.93
CA TYR A 364 -6.53 17.60 -18.46
C TYR A 364 -6.96 16.61 -19.54
N GLU A 365 -6.16 15.57 -19.72
CA GLU A 365 -6.52 14.39 -20.50
C GLU A 365 -6.70 13.22 -19.55
N ILE A 366 -7.49 12.24 -20.00
CA ILE A 366 -7.68 10.98 -19.30
C ILE A 366 -7.40 9.86 -20.28
N GLY A 367 -6.47 8.98 -19.91
CA GLY A 367 -6.08 7.82 -20.71
C GLY A 367 -6.36 6.51 -19.99
N PHE A 368 -6.61 5.46 -20.78
CA PHE A 368 -6.68 4.07 -20.35
C PHE A 368 -5.35 3.39 -20.70
N ALA A 369 -4.66 2.81 -19.72
CA ALA A 369 -3.41 2.08 -19.96
C ALA A 369 -3.66 0.60 -20.29
N PHE A 370 -2.77 -0.02 -21.07
CA PHE A 370 -2.83 -1.47 -21.36
C PHE A 370 -2.49 -2.34 -20.15
N THR A 371 -1.55 -1.89 -19.32
CA THR A 371 -1.00 -2.65 -18.19
C THR A 371 -0.70 -1.72 -17.01
N GLU A 372 -0.64 -2.29 -15.81
CA GLU A 372 -0.07 -1.60 -14.63
C GLU A 372 1.42 -1.30 -14.80
#